data_AF-A0A0N8KPZ2-F1
#
_entry.id   AF-A0A0N8KPZ2-F1
#
_cell.length_a   1.000
_cell.length_b   1.000
_cell.length_c   1.000
_cell.angle_alpha   90.00
_cell.angle_beta   90.00
_cell.angle_gamma   90.00
#
_symmetry.space_group_name_H-M   'P 1'
#
loop_
_entity.id
_entity.type
_entity.pdbx_description
1 polymer ?
#
loop_
_entity_poly.entity_id
_entity_poly.type
_entity_poly.pdbx_seq_one_letter_code
_entity_poly.pdbx_strand_id
1 'polypeptide(L)'
;MIHIEEIQKDINELPEEAQALLLDFIDLLKKRYLTPDKPTVNSNDTPDCPLSTLDILNESELIGCISAEPDLSTHYKSVLQEKLDSKYDHR
;
A
#
# COMPACT_ATOMS: atom_id res chain seq x y z
N MET A 1 -15.14 31.23 -0.70
CA MET A 1 -13.71 31.63 -0.78
C MET A 1 -13.12 31.35 0.57
N ILE A 2 -12.06 30.55 0.64
CA ILE A 2 -11.43 30.25 1.93
C ILE A 2 -10.48 31.42 2.24
N HIS A 3 -10.74 32.15 3.33
CA HIS A 3 -9.87 33.24 3.77
C HIS A 3 -8.69 32.66 4.55
N ILE A 4 -7.52 32.62 3.90
CA ILE A 4 -6.28 32.08 4.49
C ILE A 4 -5.89 32.83 5.78
N GLU A 5 -6.23 34.11 5.86
CA GLU A 5 -5.97 34.97 7.02
C GLU A 5 -6.81 34.56 8.25
N GLU A 6 -8.06 34.17 8.04
CA GLU A 6 -8.92 33.65 9.11
C GLU A 6 -8.38 32.31 9.62
N ILE A 7 -7.95 31.42 8.73
CA ILE A 7 -7.35 30.13 9.11
C ILE A 7 -6.08 30.33 9.94
N GLN A 8 -5.20 31.26 9.55
CA GLN A 8 -3.98 31.54 10.33
C GLN A 8 -4.31 32.07 11.72
N LYS A 9 -5.31 32.95 11.81
CA LYS A 9 -5.78 33.47 13.09
C LYS A 9 -6.34 32.35 13.97
N ASP A 10 -7.20 31.51 13.42
CA ASP A 10 -7.80 30.38 14.12
C ASP A 10 -6.75 29.38 14.60
N ILE A 11 -5.73 29.09 13.78
CA ILE A 11 -4.61 28.22 14.17
C ILE A 11 -3.82 28.81 15.35
N ASN A 12 -3.61 30.13 15.38
CA ASN A 12 -2.87 30.79 16.46
C ASN A 12 -3.71 30.93 17.75
N GLU A 13 -5.04 30.94 17.66
CA GLU A 13 -5.94 30.95 18.80
C GLU A 13 -6.09 29.56 19.46
N LEU A 14 -5.67 28.49 18.78
CA LEU A 14 -5.68 27.14 19.33
C LEU A 14 -4.64 26.96 20.45
N PRO A 15 -4.90 26.07 21.43
CA PRO A 15 -3.93 25.68 22.44
C PRO A 15 -2.70 24.98 21.84
N GLU A 16 -1.57 25.04 22.55
CA GLU A 16 -0.25 24.58 22.08
C GLU A 16 -0.27 23.10 21.67
N GLU A 17 -1.00 22.25 22.39
CA GLU A 17 -1.16 20.83 22.07
C GLU A 17 -1.86 20.62 20.72
N ALA A 18 -2.84 21.45 20.38
CA ALA A 18 -3.57 21.35 19.12
C ALA A 18 -2.74 21.87 17.93
N GLN A 19 -1.90 22.90 18.16
CA GLN A 19 -0.96 23.39 17.15
C GLN A 19 0.12 22.34 16.81
N ALA A 20 0.64 21.63 17.82
CA ALA A 20 1.57 20.52 17.62
C ALA A 20 0.95 19.39 16.80
N LEU A 21 -0.30 19.02 17.08
CA LEU A 21 -1.06 18.02 16.32
C LEU A 21 -1.26 18.40 14.85
N LEU A 22 -1.51 19.68 14.58
CA LEU A 22 -1.61 20.21 13.22
C LEU A 22 -0.28 20.11 12.47
N LEU A 23 0.84 20.43 13.13
CA LEU A 23 2.18 20.28 12.55
C LEU A 23 2.49 18.83 12.21
N ASP A 24 2.21 17.89 13.12
CA ASP A 24 2.40 16.46 12.88
C ASP A 24 1.55 15.97 11.71
N PHE A 25 0.31 16.43 11.61
CA PHE A 25 -0.57 16.09 10.51
C PHE A 25 -0.07 16.65 9.17
N ILE A 26 0.38 17.91 9.16
CA ILE A 26 0.98 18.54 7.99
C ILE A 26 2.23 17.77 7.54
N ASP A 27 3.09 17.35 8.46
CA ASP A 27 4.29 16.59 8.14
C ASP A 27 3.97 15.17 7.65
N LEU A 28 2.91 14.54 8.15
CA LEU A 28 2.39 13.29 7.62
C LEU A 28 1.89 13.45 6.19
N LEU A 29 1.14 14.53 5.92
CA LEU A 29 0.68 14.86 4.57
C LEU A 29 1.85 15.14 3.63
N LYS A 30 2.84 15.94 4.06
CA LYS A 30 4.07 16.14 3.30
C LYS A 30 4.76 14.81 3.02
N LYS A 31 4.96 13.93 3.99
CA LYS A 31 5.61 12.62 3.75
C LYS A 31 4.88 11.76 2.72
N ARG A 32 3.54 11.78 2.71
CA ARG A 32 2.73 10.96 1.79
C ARG A 32 2.65 11.54 0.38
N TYR A 33 2.64 12.87 0.24
CA TYR A 33 2.41 13.54 -1.04
C TYR A 33 3.66 14.21 -1.61
N LEU A 34 4.72 14.34 -0.82
CA LEU A 34 6.07 14.76 -1.24
C LEU A 34 6.94 13.53 -1.53
N THR A 35 6.34 12.47 -2.10
CA THR A 35 7.09 11.43 -2.79
C THR A 35 7.79 12.05 -4.00
N PRO A 36 9.01 11.60 -4.34
CA PRO A 36 9.84 12.24 -5.34
C PRO A 36 9.37 11.94 -6.77
N ASP A 37 8.33 12.63 -7.24
CA ASP A 37 8.11 12.84 -8.68
C ASP A 37 8.85 14.12 -9.14
N LYS A 38 10.12 14.22 -8.75
CA LYS A 38 11.12 14.90 -9.58
C LYS A 38 12.12 13.84 -9.98
N PRO A 39 12.01 13.25 -11.18
CA PRO A 39 13.10 12.49 -11.74
C PRO A 39 14.23 13.48 -11.99
N THR A 40 15.19 13.55 -11.07
CA THR A 40 16.54 13.94 -11.44
C THR A 40 17.07 12.81 -12.31
N VAL A 41 16.85 12.99 -13.61
CA VAL A 41 17.53 12.32 -14.71
C VAL A 41 18.99 12.14 -14.34
N ASN A 42 19.39 10.92 -14.02
CA ASN A 42 20.72 10.38 -14.23
C ASN A 42 20.61 8.86 -14.25
N SER A 43 20.92 8.31 -15.42
CA SER A 43 21.21 6.90 -15.72
C SER A 43 20.01 5.99 -16.00
N ASN A 44 19.61 6.01 -17.28
CA ASN A 44 19.43 4.84 -18.15
C ASN A 44 18.72 3.62 -17.53
N ASP A 45 17.41 3.52 -17.72
CA ASP A 45 16.76 2.53 -18.61
C ASP A 45 15.24 2.78 -18.65
N THR A 46 14.69 2.76 -19.87
CA THR A 46 13.31 3.03 -20.34
C THR A 46 12.24 2.02 -19.85
N PRO A 47 10.93 2.18 -20.17
CA PRO A 47 10.06 3.38 -20.15
C PRO A 47 8.67 3.13 -19.50
N ASP A 48 8.06 4.21 -19.01
CA ASP A 48 6.62 4.53 -19.13
C ASP A 48 5.55 3.43 -18.95
N CYS A 49 5.11 3.21 -17.71
CA CYS A 49 3.69 3.08 -17.38
C CYS A 49 3.53 3.27 -15.86
N PRO A 50 2.62 4.12 -15.35
CA PRO A 50 2.30 4.10 -13.93
C PRO A 50 1.56 2.79 -13.65
N LEU A 51 2.32 1.76 -13.29
CA LEU A 51 1.79 0.47 -12.85
C LEU A 51 0.75 0.75 -11.77
N SER A 52 -0.46 0.19 -11.94
CA SER A 52 -1.47 0.26 -10.90
C SER A 52 -0.87 -0.31 -9.62
N THR A 53 -1.23 0.23 -8.46
CA THR A 53 -0.78 -0.34 -7.17
C THR A 53 -0.98 -1.87 -7.10
N LEU A 54 -1.98 -2.40 -7.80
CA LEU A 54 -2.22 -3.82 -7.96
C LEU A 54 -1.10 -4.55 -8.74
N ASP A 55 -0.57 -3.95 -9.80
CA ASP A 55 0.47 -4.54 -10.63
C ASP A 55 1.79 -4.63 -9.85
N ILE A 56 2.13 -3.58 -9.09
CA ILE A 56 3.30 -3.55 -8.20
C ILE A 56 3.23 -4.67 -7.15
N LEU A 57 2.04 -4.91 -6.59
CA LEU A 57 1.81 -5.93 -5.56
C LEU A 57 1.81 -7.35 -6.14
N ASN A 58 1.42 -7.51 -7.41
CA ASN A 58 1.48 -8.75 -8.15
C ASN A 58 2.93 -9.11 -8.52
N GLU A 59 3.72 -8.12 -8.96
CA GLU A 59 5.16 -8.27 -9.22
C GLU A 59 5.97 -8.55 -7.94
N SER A 60 5.53 -8.01 -6.80
CA SER A 60 6.16 -8.25 -5.50
C SER A 60 5.85 -9.64 -4.92
N GLU A 61 5.09 -10.49 -5.64
CA GLU A 61 4.53 -11.77 -5.18
C GLU A 61 3.76 -11.68 -3.83
N LEU A 62 3.41 -10.45 -3.40
CA LEU A 62 2.84 -10.15 -2.10
C LEU A 62 1.31 -10.32 -2.12
N ILE A 63 0.68 -10.03 -3.25
CA ILE A 63 -0.71 -10.39 -3.54
C ILE A 63 -0.68 -11.56 -4.51
N GLY A 64 -1.04 -12.76 -4.04
CA GLY A 64 -1.01 -13.98 -4.85
C GLY A 64 -0.30 -15.17 -4.21
N CYS A 65 0.18 -15.07 -2.97
CA CYS A 65 0.79 -16.20 -2.25
C CYS A 65 -0.13 -17.42 -2.06
N ILE A 66 -1.40 -17.34 -2.49
CA ILE A 66 -2.27 -18.49 -2.62
C ILE A 66 -2.64 -18.64 -4.10
N SER A 67 -1.78 -19.35 -4.84
CA SER A 67 -2.23 -20.16 -5.97
C SER A 67 -3.02 -21.34 -5.37
N ALA A 68 -4.24 -21.05 -4.92
CA ALA A 68 -5.18 -22.09 -4.54
C ALA A 68 -5.79 -22.64 -5.82
N GLU A 69 -5.93 -23.96 -5.90
CA GLU A 69 -6.76 -24.57 -6.93
C GLU A 69 -8.13 -23.89 -6.90
N PRO A 70 -8.68 -23.49 -8.07
CA PRO A 70 -9.97 -22.82 -8.13
C PRO A 70 -11.08 -23.67 -7.48
N ASP A 71 -10.94 -25.00 -7.55
CA ASP A 71 -11.84 -25.97 -6.93
C ASP A 71 -11.55 -26.23 -5.45
N LEU A 72 -10.51 -25.62 -4.87
CA LEU A 72 -10.20 -25.78 -3.44
C LEU A 72 -11.35 -25.23 -2.60
N SER A 73 -11.97 -24.11 -2.96
CA SER A 73 -13.06 -23.55 -2.15
C SER A 73 -14.27 -24.47 -2.05
N THR A 74 -14.58 -25.23 -3.10
CA THR A 74 -15.76 -26.10 -3.20
C THR A 74 -15.45 -27.55 -2.79
N HIS A 75 -14.23 -28.01 -3.06
CA HIS A 75 -13.79 -29.38 -2.87
C HIS A 75 -12.56 -29.49 -1.94
N TYR A 76 -12.42 -28.57 -0.97
CA TYR A 76 -11.24 -28.50 -0.10
C TYR A 76 -10.93 -29.83 0.60
N LYS A 77 -11.97 -30.58 1.00
CA LYS A 77 -11.79 -31.85 1.72
C LYS A 77 -11.11 -32.91 0.85
N SER A 78 -11.53 -33.08 -0.40
CA SER A 78 -10.93 -34.07 -1.29
C SER A 78 -9.53 -33.67 -1.71
N VAL A 79 -9.31 -32.39 -2.02
CA VAL A 79 -7.99 -31.86 -2.38
C VAL A 79 -6.98 -32.01 -1.23
N LEU A 80 -7.40 -31.71 0.01
CA LEU A 80 -6.53 -31.89 1.18
C LEU A 80 -6.25 -33.36 1.46
N GLN A 81 -7.25 -34.23 1.32
CA GLN A 81 -7.08 -35.66 1.55
C GLN A 81 -6.09 -36.27 0.54
N GLU A 82 -6.26 -36.00 -0.76
CA GLU A 82 -5.33 -36.47 -1.79
C GLU A 82 -3.91 -35.94 -1.58
N LYS A 83 -3.76 -34.66 -1.23
CA LYS A 83 -2.44 -34.08 -0.92
C LYS A 83 -1.79 -34.69 0.31
N LEU A 84 -2.56 -35.00 1.35
CA LEU A 84 -2.06 -35.65 2.56
C LEU A 84 -1.66 -37.10 2.26
N ASP A 85 -2.50 -37.85 1.56
CA ASP A 85 -2.23 -39.22 1.17
C ASP A 85 -0.97 -39.24 0.28
N SER A 86 -0.88 -38.44 -0.78
CA SER A 86 0.32 -38.38 -1.62
C SER A 86 1.59 -37.96 -0.88
N LYS A 87 1.50 -37.09 0.14
CA LYS A 87 2.67 -36.56 0.85
C LYS A 87 3.14 -37.44 2.00
N TYR A 88 2.24 -38.21 2.63
CA TYR A 88 2.54 -38.99 3.83
C TYR A 88 2.33 -40.49 3.66
N ASP A 89 1.70 -40.95 2.58
CA ASP A 89 1.64 -42.36 2.19
C ASP A 89 2.97 -42.77 1.54
N HIS A 90 4.03 -42.76 2.35
CA HIS A 90 5.32 -43.34 2.01
C HIS A 90 5.30 -44.79 2.48
N ARG A 91 4.65 -45.65 1.71
CA ARG A 91 4.56 -47.08 2.01
C ARG A 91 5.40 -47.93 1.07
#